data_AF-A0A4R9BUC0-F1
#
_entry.id   AF-A0A4R9BUC0-F1
#
_cell.length_a   1.000
_cell.length_b   1.000
_cell.length_c   1.000
_cell.angle_alpha   90.00
_cell.angle_beta   90.00
_cell.angle_gamma   90.00
#
_symmetry.space_group_name_H-M   'P 1'
#
loop_
_entity.id
_entity.type
_entity.pdbx_description
1 polymer ?
#
loop_
_entity_poly.entity_id
_entity_poly.type
_entity_poly.pdbx_seq_one_letter_code
_entity_poly.pdbx_strand_id
1 'polypeptide(L)'
;MTSSPLILGPMMRYVDDVSASIWCETRDAARVVVTAAGRSWAARSFAVHAHHYALVQVNGLQPNSSLPYTVDIDGTRVWPAEHSGYPAAVIATLGGGHPLRLSFGSCRTSVSHDADGNGTHGVDYEAKHSERDRVQVAQPLAVAIP
;
A
#
# COMPACT_ATOMS: atom_id res chain seq x y z
N MET A 1 -1.46 -24.74 11.52
CA MET A 1 -0.93 -23.37 11.63
C MET A 1 0.24 -23.27 10.67
N THR A 2 0.21 -22.37 9.69
CA THR A 2 1.32 -22.18 8.74
C THR A 2 2.57 -21.80 9.51
N SER A 3 3.70 -22.48 9.29
CA SER A 3 4.98 -22.23 9.98
C SER A 3 5.77 -21.05 9.38
N SER A 4 5.16 -20.30 8.45
CA SER A 4 5.78 -19.14 7.80
C SER A 4 6.17 -18.05 8.80
N PRO A 5 7.39 -17.51 8.77
CA PRO A 5 7.77 -16.38 9.63
C PRO A 5 7.03 -15.07 9.26
N LEU A 6 6.45 -15.00 8.05
CA LEU A 6 5.54 -13.94 7.61
C LEU A 6 4.09 -14.30 7.98
N ILE A 7 3.45 -13.46 8.79
CA ILE A 7 2.05 -13.60 9.20
C ILE A 7 1.12 -12.80 8.26
N LEU A 8 1.49 -11.55 7.96
CA LEU A 8 0.70 -10.67 7.10
C LEU A 8 1.59 -9.79 6.22
N GLY A 9 1.14 -9.55 4.99
CA GLY A 9 1.87 -8.79 3.97
C GLY A 9 2.71 -9.70 3.06
N PRO A 10 3.81 -9.17 2.49
CA PRO A 10 4.25 -7.77 2.54
C PRO A 10 3.29 -6.84 1.79
N MET A 11 3.06 -5.65 2.33
CA MET A 11 2.21 -4.62 1.74
C MET A 11 3.03 -3.38 1.40
N MET A 12 2.87 -2.88 0.17
CA MET A 12 3.35 -1.56 -0.21
C MET A 12 2.51 -0.50 0.50
N ARG A 13 3.10 0.21 1.47
CA ARG A 13 2.38 1.22 2.27
C ARG A 13 2.48 2.62 1.69
N TYR A 14 3.56 2.88 0.95
CA TYR A 14 3.85 4.16 0.30
C TYR A 14 4.85 3.91 -0.84
N VAL A 15 4.74 4.69 -1.92
CA VAL A 15 5.72 4.77 -2.99
C VAL A 15 5.67 6.17 -3.60
N ASP A 16 6.83 6.74 -3.91
CA ASP A 16 6.99 7.96 -4.70
C ASP A 16 7.93 7.71 -5.90
N ASP A 17 8.57 8.74 -6.41
CA ASP A 17 9.50 8.66 -7.54
C ASP A 17 10.83 7.98 -7.18
N VAL A 18 11.28 7.99 -5.92
CA VAL A 18 12.62 7.49 -5.55
C VAL A 18 12.64 6.59 -4.31
N SER A 19 11.49 6.33 -3.71
CA SER A 19 11.38 5.65 -2.44
C SER A 19 10.06 4.89 -2.29
N ALA A 20 10.07 3.95 -1.35
CA ALA A 20 8.93 3.13 -1.00
C ALA A 20 9.00 2.72 0.47
N SER A 21 7.86 2.32 1.03
CA SER A 21 7.84 1.62 2.32
C SER A 21 7.06 0.32 2.21
N ILE A 22 7.67 -0.74 2.73
CA ILE A 22 7.07 -2.07 2.78
C ILE A 22 6.81 -2.41 4.24
N TRP A 23 5.57 -2.80 4.50
CA TRP A 23 5.10 -3.19 5.82
C TRP A 23 4.75 -4.69 5.86
N CYS A 24 5.06 -5.35 6.96
CA CYS A 24 4.63 -6.73 7.22
C CYS A 24 4.49 -7.01 8.71
N GLU A 25 3.71 -8.04 9.03
CA GLU A 25 3.66 -8.66 10.35
C GLU A 25 4.50 -9.94 10.34
N THR A 26 5.39 -10.07 11.32
CA THR A 26 6.24 -11.24 11.55
C THR A 26 5.71 -12.04 12.72
N ARG A 27 6.00 -13.36 12.75
CA ARG A 27 5.54 -14.22 13.85
C ARG A 27 6.13 -13.77 15.18
N ASP A 28 7.43 -13.53 15.18
CA ASP A 28 8.25 -13.19 16.34
C ASP A 28 9.07 -11.94 16.04
N ALA A 29 9.81 -11.46 17.04
CA ALA A 29 10.78 -10.38 16.85
C ALA A 29 11.83 -10.81 15.81
N ALA A 30 11.94 -10.07 14.71
CA ALA A 30 12.75 -10.46 13.57
C ALA A 30 13.48 -9.28 12.92
N ARG A 31 14.48 -9.59 12.09
CA ARG A 31 15.05 -8.66 11.11
C ARG A 31 14.41 -8.93 9.74
N VAL A 32 13.82 -7.90 9.16
CA VAL A 32 13.23 -7.96 7.81
C VAL A 32 14.17 -7.25 6.85
N VAL A 33 14.44 -7.90 5.71
CA VAL A 33 15.27 -7.37 4.62
C VAL A 33 14.43 -7.33 3.36
N VAL A 34 14.40 -6.17 2.71
CA VAL A 34 13.86 -6.00 1.36
C VAL A 34 15.03 -5.89 0.40
N THR A 35 15.02 -6.65 -0.69
CA THR A 35 16.01 -6.54 -1.76
C THR A 35 15.33 -6.19 -3.08
N ALA A 36 15.79 -5.14 -3.74
CA ALA A 36 15.32 -4.67 -5.04
C ALA A 36 16.47 -3.99 -5.79
N ALA A 37 16.50 -4.09 -7.13
CA ALA A 37 17.53 -3.46 -7.97
C ALA A 37 18.99 -3.72 -7.50
N GLY A 38 19.27 -4.94 -7.00
CA GLY A 38 20.60 -5.31 -6.49
C GLY A 38 21.00 -4.67 -5.17
N ARG A 39 20.11 -3.91 -4.52
CA ARG A 39 20.33 -3.25 -3.23
C ARG A 39 19.41 -3.85 -2.17
N SER A 40 19.79 -3.71 -0.91
CA SER A 40 19.03 -4.23 0.23
C SER A 40 18.85 -3.19 1.33
N TRP A 41 17.67 -3.18 1.93
CA TRP A 41 17.28 -2.33 3.05
C TRP A 41 16.72 -3.21 4.16
N ALA A 42 16.97 -2.85 5.41
CA ALA A 42 16.57 -3.69 6.53
C ALA A 42 15.98 -2.87 7.67
N ALA A 43 15.03 -3.48 8.39
CA ALA A 43 14.51 -2.97 9.64
C ALA A 43 14.35 -4.12 10.64
N ARG A 44 14.41 -3.80 11.93
CA ARG A 44 13.98 -4.72 12.99
C ARG A 44 12.48 -4.53 13.21
N SER A 45 11.78 -5.63 13.50
CA SER A 45 10.38 -5.54 13.91
C SER A 45 10.25 -4.83 15.26
N PHE A 46 9.12 -4.17 15.48
CA PHE A 46 8.70 -3.63 16.77
C PHE A 46 7.39 -4.28 17.21
N ALA A 47 7.13 -4.32 18.51
CA ALA A 47 5.95 -4.98 19.07
C ALA A 47 4.83 -4.00 19.42
N VAL A 48 3.59 -4.34 19.07
CA VAL A 48 2.37 -3.64 19.50
C VAL A 48 1.34 -4.70 19.88
N HIS A 49 0.83 -4.66 21.11
CA HIS A 49 -0.15 -5.63 21.63
C HIS A 49 0.20 -7.11 21.34
N ALA A 50 1.46 -7.51 21.56
CA ALA A 50 2.00 -8.85 21.30
C ALA A 50 2.11 -9.27 19.81
N HIS A 51 1.90 -8.35 18.87
CA HIS A 51 2.18 -8.56 17.44
C HIS A 51 3.50 -7.88 17.06
N HIS A 52 4.26 -8.49 16.15
CA HIS A 52 5.52 -7.96 15.66
C HIS A 52 5.36 -7.40 14.24
N TYR A 53 5.68 -6.13 14.05
CA TYR A 53 5.56 -5.44 12.76
C TYR A 53 6.90 -4.90 12.31
N ALA A 54 7.17 -4.93 11.01
CA ALA A 54 8.31 -4.26 10.42
C ALA A 54 7.85 -3.27 9.35
N LEU A 55 8.49 -2.10 9.31
CA LEU A 55 8.34 -1.10 8.26
C LEU A 55 9.73 -0.82 7.67
N VAL A 56 9.99 -1.34 6.48
CA VAL A 56 11.27 -1.16 5.78
C VAL A 56 11.15 0.02 4.83
N GLN A 57 11.98 1.04 5.04
CA GLN A 57 12.12 2.16 4.13
C GLN A 57 13.12 1.80 3.02
N VAL A 58 12.66 1.85 1.78
CA VAL A 58 13.44 1.62 0.57
C VAL A 58 13.68 2.96 -0.10
N ASN A 59 14.93 3.35 -0.36
CA ASN A 59 15.27 4.70 -0.84
C ASN A 59 16.34 4.69 -1.95
N GLY A 60 16.37 5.78 -2.72
CA GLY A 60 17.30 5.96 -3.85
C GLY A 60 16.99 4.99 -5.00
N LEU A 61 15.72 4.68 -5.21
CA LEU A 61 15.25 3.94 -6.37
C LEU A 61 15.29 4.83 -7.61
N GLN A 62 15.36 4.21 -8.78
CA GLN A 62 15.29 4.93 -10.04
C GLN A 62 13.85 5.41 -10.28
N PRO A 63 13.62 6.69 -10.63
CA PRO A 63 12.30 7.18 -11.05
C PRO A 63 11.75 6.46 -12.27
N ASN A 64 10.42 6.40 -12.36
CA ASN A 64 9.70 5.78 -13.47
C ASN A 64 10.18 4.36 -13.79
N SER A 65 10.28 3.50 -12.77
CA SER A 65 10.76 2.13 -12.93
C SER A 65 9.85 1.12 -12.25
N SER A 66 9.88 -0.13 -12.74
CA SER A 66 9.18 -1.27 -12.16
C SER A 66 10.22 -2.29 -11.71
N LEU A 67 10.45 -2.36 -10.40
CA LEU A 67 11.58 -3.08 -9.81
C LEU A 67 11.06 -4.31 -9.06
N PRO A 68 11.34 -5.54 -9.54
CA PRO A 68 11.07 -6.75 -8.77
C PRO A 68 11.74 -6.67 -7.39
N TYR A 69 11.02 -7.10 -6.36
CA TYR A 69 11.57 -7.13 -5.01
C TYR A 69 11.31 -8.46 -4.32
N THR A 70 12.10 -8.69 -3.29
CA THR A 70 12.01 -9.87 -2.44
C THR A 70 12.04 -9.44 -0.98
N VAL A 71 11.46 -10.26 -0.11
CA VAL A 71 11.47 -10.04 1.35
C VAL A 71 12.00 -11.28 2.04
N ASP A 72 12.99 -11.07 2.89
CA ASP A 72 13.61 -12.08 3.75
C ASP A 72 13.37 -11.72 5.21
N ILE A 73 12.93 -12.70 6.02
CA ILE A 73 12.79 -12.58 7.48
C ILE A 73 13.82 -13.50 8.12
N ASP A 74 14.74 -12.91 8.89
CA ASP A 74 15.88 -13.60 9.52
C ASP A 74 16.63 -14.55 8.55
N GLY A 75 16.82 -14.07 7.31
CA GLY A 75 17.51 -14.80 6.25
C GLY A 75 16.67 -15.84 5.50
N THR A 76 15.40 -16.03 5.88
CA THR A 76 14.46 -16.89 5.15
C THR A 76 13.64 -16.06 4.18
N ARG A 77 13.73 -16.38 2.89
CA ARG A 77 12.90 -15.77 1.84
C ARG A 77 11.43 -16.12 2.07
N VAL A 78 10.61 -15.11 2.31
CA VAL A 78 9.16 -15.25 2.51
C VAL A 78 8.32 -14.67 1.39
N TRP A 79 8.93 -13.82 0.55
CA TRP A 79 8.24 -13.19 -0.56
C TRP A 79 9.15 -13.00 -1.78
N PRO A 80 8.67 -13.28 -3.00
CA PRO A 80 7.40 -13.94 -3.30
C PRO A 80 7.40 -15.39 -2.80
N ALA A 81 6.22 -16.00 -2.68
CA ALA A 81 6.12 -17.42 -2.36
C ALA A 81 6.84 -18.26 -3.44
N GLU A 82 7.53 -19.32 -3.02
CA GLU A 82 8.42 -20.14 -3.88
C GLU A 82 7.73 -20.66 -5.16
N HIS A 83 6.43 -20.94 -5.10
CA HIS A 83 5.64 -21.45 -6.22
C HIS A 83 4.54 -20.49 -6.67
N SER A 84 4.76 -19.18 -6.56
CA SER A 84 3.80 -18.18 -7.03
C SER A 84 3.57 -18.29 -8.55
N GLY A 85 2.33 -18.53 -8.97
CA GLY A 85 1.91 -18.47 -10.38
C GLY A 85 1.61 -17.06 -10.91
N TYR A 86 1.73 -16.04 -10.05
CA TYR A 86 1.52 -14.63 -10.41
C TYR A 86 2.78 -13.97 -10.97
N PRO A 87 2.65 -12.87 -11.74
CA PRO A 87 3.79 -12.04 -12.12
C PRO A 87 4.62 -11.59 -10.91
N ALA A 88 5.88 -11.22 -11.15
CA ALA A 88 6.76 -10.73 -10.10
C ALA A 88 6.11 -9.55 -9.34
N ALA A 89 6.20 -9.59 -8.02
CA ALA A 89 5.85 -8.44 -7.20
C ALA A 89 6.88 -7.33 -7.41
N VAL A 90 6.40 -6.11 -7.69
CA VAL A 90 7.25 -4.98 -8.07
C VAL A 90 7.03 -3.78 -7.17
N ILE A 91 8.08 -2.97 -7.03
CA ILE A 91 8.03 -1.58 -6.59
C ILE A 91 7.96 -0.72 -7.86
N ALA A 92 6.81 -0.07 -8.08
CA ALA A 92 6.59 0.78 -9.24
C ALA A 92 6.74 2.25 -8.83
N THR A 93 7.91 2.85 -9.08
CA THR A 93 8.17 4.25 -8.73
C THR A 93 7.46 5.20 -9.68
N LEU A 94 7.04 6.35 -9.16
CA LEU A 94 6.34 7.37 -9.93
C LEU A 94 7.29 8.10 -10.90
N GLY A 95 6.72 8.74 -11.92
CA GLY A 95 7.46 9.56 -12.88
C GLY A 95 6.99 9.39 -14.33
N GLY A 96 7.81 9.84 -15.27
CA GLY A 96 7.61 9.57 -16.71
C GLY A 96 6.60 10.46 -17.43
N GLY A 97 6.00 11.46 -16.77
CA GLY A 97 5.09 12.43 -17.39
C GLY A 97 3.77 11.84 -17.92
N HIS A 98 3.53 10.54 -17.71
CA HIS A 98 2.29 9.87 -18.07
C HIS A 98 1.21 10.15 -17.01
N PRO A 99 -0.08 10.17 -17.41
CA PRO A 99 -1.17 10.30 -16.46
C PRO A 99 -1.14 9.19 -15.40
N LEU A 100 -1.28 9.57 -14.12
CA LEU A 100 -1.38 8.62 -13.01
C LEU A 100 -2.63 7.76 -13.16
N ARG A 101 -2.47 6.45 -13.11
CA ARG A 101 -3.58 5.49 -13.01
C ARG A 101 -3.66 5.01 -11.56
N LEU A 102 -4.74 5.39 -10.87
CA LEU A 102 -4.97 5.07 -9.47
C LEU A 102 -6.30 4.32 -9.33
N SER A 103 -6.29 3.26 -8.52
CA SER A 103 -7.50 2.66 -7.96
C SER A 103 -7.56 3.01 -6.48
N PHE A 104 -8.74 3.41 -6.00
CA PHE A 104 -8.99 3.80 -4.61
C PHE A 104 -10.23 3.07 -4.09
N GLY A 105 -10.22 2.72 -2.81
CA GLY A 105 -11.37 2.15 -2.10
C GLY A 105 -11.37 2.61 -0.65
N SER A 106 -12.53 3.01 -0.13
CA SER A 106 -12.67 3.63 1.20
C SER A 106 -13.21 2.69 2.27
N CYS A 107 -14.02 1.69 1.92
CA CYS A 107 -14.59 0.74 2.88
C CYS A 107 -14.47 -0.70 2.39
N ARG A 108 -13.84 -1.55 3.20
CA ARG A 108 -14.07 -2.99 3.15
C ARG A 108 -15.23 -3.28 4.10
N THR A 109 -16.42 -3.55 3.59
CA THR A 109 -17.47 -4.13 4.44
C THR A 109 -17.11 -5.58 4.76
N SER A 110 -17.27 -5.98 6.03
CA SER A 110 -17.10 -7.35 6.48
C SER A 110 -18.40 -8.16 6.42
N VAL A 111 -19.51 -7.54 5.99
CA VAL A 111 -20.79 -8.21 5.78
C VAL A 111 -21.07 -8.43 4.30
N SER A 112 -21.99 -9.35 4.01
CA SER A 112 -22.50 -9.59 2.67
C SER A 112 -23.16 -8.32 2.10
N HIS A 113 -23.09 -8.14 0.78
CA HIS A 113 -23.82 -7.09 0.08
C HIS A 113 -25.26 -7.52 -0.29
N ASP A 114 -25.84 -8.46 0.46
CA ASP A 114 -27.23 -8.89 0.31
C ASP A 114 -28.19 -8.03 1.14
N ALA A 115 -29.49 -8.28 1.05
CA ALA A 115 -30.50 -7.47 1.73
C ALA A 115 -30.30 -7.43 3.25
N ASP A 116 -29.86 -8.53 3.86
CA ASP A 116 -29.65 -8.63 5.30
C ASP A 116 -28.39 -7.85 5.74
N GLY A 117 -27.29 -7.98 5.00
CA GLY A 117 -26.07 -7.21 5.25
C GLY A 117 -26.24 -5.71 4.98
N ASN A 118 -26.96 -5.36 3.91
CA ASN A 118 -27.29 -3.97 3.56
C ASN A 118 -28.28 -3.36 4.55
N GLY A 119 -29.21 -4.15 5.12
CA GLY A 119 -30.16 -3.69 6.13
C GLY A 119 -29.49 -3.27 7.44
N THR A 120 -28.33 -3.85 7.75
CA THR A 120 -27.57 -3.54 8.98
C THR A 120 -26.47 -2.49 8.75
N HIS A 121 -25.86 -2.42 7.56
CA HIS A 121 -24.70 -1.57 7.29
C HIS A 121 -24.91 -0.50 6.20
N GLY A 122 -26.09 -0.46 5.59
CA GLY A 122 -26.42 0.41 4.46
C GLY A 122 -25.85 -0.10 3.13
N VAL A 123 -26.48 0.29 2.02
CA VAL A 123 -26.01 -0.02 0.66
C VAL A 123 -24.78 0.80 0.25
N ASP A 124 -24.59 1.96 0.88
CA ASP A 124 -23.44 2.87 0.69
C ASP A 124 -23.02 3.43 2.04
N TYR A 125 -21.81 3.10 2.50
CA TYR A 125 -21.27 3.69 3.74
C TYR A 125 -20.85 5.16 3.56
N GLU A 126 -20.85 5.69 2.32
CA GLU A 126 -20.52 7.11 2.02
C GLU A 126 -21.74 8.04 1.82
N ALA A 127 -22.98 7.55 1.93
CA ALA A 127 -24.17 8.40 1.74
C ALA A 127 -24.50 9.31 2.94
N LYS A 128 -23.59 9.54 3.90
CA LYS A 128 -23.81 10.41 5.07
C LYS A 128 -22.89 11.64 5.19
N HIS A 129 -22.09 12.00 4.19
CA HIS A 129 -21.27 13.24 4.27
C HIS A 129 -21.25 14.15 3.03
N SER A 130 -22.10 13.96 2.02
CA SER A 130 -22.11 14.87 0.85
C SER A 130 -22.99 16.11 1.00
N GLU A 131 -23.48 16.44 2.20
CA GLU A 131 -24.36 17.59 2.43
C GLU A 131 -23.77 18.58 3.44
N ARG A 132 -22.54 19.05 3.17
CA ARG A 132 -21.96 20.30 3.70
C ARG A 132 -20.58 20.52 3.06
N ASP A 133 -20.58 21.03 1.83
CA ASP A 133 -19.55 21.96 1.34
C ASP A 133 -19.94 22.50 -0.05
N ARG A 134 -20.85 23.48 -0.04
CA ARG A 134 -20.98 24.44 -1.15
C ARG A 134 -19.92 25.52 -0.94
N VAL A 135 -18.69 25.27 -1.36
CA VAL A 135 -17.74 26.36 -1.58
C VAL A 135 -17.98 26.90 -2.98
N GLN A 136 -18.72 27.99 -3.01
CA GLN A 136 -18.92 28.86 -4.15
C GLN A 136 -17.61 29.61 -4.42
N VAL A 137 -16.84 29.18 -5.42
CA VAL A 137 -15.79 30.03 -6.00
C VAL A 137 -16.36 30.70 -7.24
N ALA A 138 -16.85 31.91 -7.03
CA ALA A 138 -17.14 32.86 -8.09
C ALA A 138 -15.86 33.17 -8.86
N GLN A 139 -15.91 33.12 -10.19
CA GLN A 139 -14.89 33.70 -11.05
C GLN A 139 -15.19 35.20 -11.21
N PRO A 140 -14.23 36.12 -11.00
CA PRO A 140 -14.40 37.49 -11.48
C PRO A 140 -14.11 37.55 -12.98
N LEU A 141 -15.11 38.05 -13.70
CA LEU A 141 -14.99 38.64 -15.03
C LEU A 141 -13.96 39.79 -14.97
N ALA A 142 -12.96 39.77 -15.85
CA ALA A 142 -12.19 40.96 -16.18
C ALA A 142 -12.32 41.21 -17.69
N VAL A 143 -12.99 42.31 -18.01
CA VAL A 143 -13.21 42.88 -19.34
C VAL A 143 -12.13 43.93 -19.62
N ALA A 144 -11.58 43.91 -20.84
CA ALA A 144 -11.12 45.06 -21.65
C ALA A 144 -10.70 44.48 -23.02
N ILE A 145 -11.48 44.56 -24.11
CA ILE A 145 -11.80 45.71 -25.01
C ILE A 145 -10.50 46.38 -25.53
N PRO A 146 -10.36 46.56 -26.86
CA PRO A 146 -10.84 47.78 -27.54
C PRO A 146 -12.10 47.58 -28.38
#